data_AF-A0A8T6BPR0-F1
#
_entry.id   AF-A0A8T6BPR0-F1
#
_cell.length_a   1.000
_cell.length_b   1.000
_cell.length_c   1.000
_cell.angle_alpha   90.00
_cell.angle_beta   90.00
_cell.angle_gamma   90.00
#
_symmetry.space_group_name_H-M   'P 1'
#
loop_
_entity.id
_entity.type
_entity.pdbx_description
1 polymer ?
#
loop_
_entity_poly.entity_id
_entity_poly.type
_entity_poly.pdbx_seq_one_letter_code
_entity_poly.pdbx_strand_id
1 'polypeptide(L)' 'LAISSLVNSLKGVSGRLLRRDRPDIAVRYYYKGVLWSPGYFASSCGGAPISAIRQYIEQQQTPG' A
#
# COMPACT_ATOMS: atom_id res chain seq x y z
N LEU A 1 1.15 2.30 19.48
CA LEU A 1 0.99 2.97 18.17
C LEU A 1 -0.12 2.25 17.42
N ALA A 2 -1.12 2.96 16.90
CA ALA A 2 -2.15 2.35 16.06
C ALA A 2 -1.52 1.94 14.71
N ILE A 3 -1.86 0.74 14.22
CA ILE A 3 -1.36 0.23 12.94
C ILE A 3 -1.72 1.18 11.78
N SER A 4 -2.92 1.76 11.83
CA SER A 4 -3.37 2.79 10.90
C SER A 4 -2.41 3.99 10.80
N SER A 5 -1.96 4.50 11.95
CA SER A 5 -1.03 5.64 12.00
C SER A 5 0.32 5.28 11.38
N LEU A 6 0.86 4.10 11.69
CA LEU A 6 2.12 3.64 11.13
C LEU A 6 2.04 3.49 9.60
N VAL A 7 0.99 2.82 9.12
CA VAL A 7 0.80 2.59 7.68
C VAL A 7 0.63 3.90 6.93
N ASN A 8 -0.13 4.86 7.48
CA ASN A 8 -0.29 6.18 6.87
C ASN A 8 1.05 6.93 6.77
N SER A 9 1.87 6.90 7.83
CA SER A 9 3.20 7.52 7.80
C SER A 9 4.11 6.85 6.76
N LEU A 10 4.14 5.52 6.70
CA LEU A 10 4.98 4.78 5.75
C LEU A 10 4.57 5.05 4.30
N LYS A 11 3.27 4.96 3.98
CA LYS A 11 2.74 5.23 2.64
C LYS A 11 2.96 6.69 2.23
N GLY A 12 2.75 7.64 3.15
CA GLY A 12 2.95 9.06 2.90
C GLY A 12 4.41 9.42 2.64
N VAL A 13 5.32 8.98 3.53
CA VAL A 13 6.76 9.28 3.41
C VAL A 13 7.36 8.61 2.18
N SER A 14 7.09 7.32 1.97
CA SER A 14 7.59 6.62 0.78
C SER A 14 7.09 7.25 -0.52
N GLY A 15 5.79 7.58 -0.61
CA GLY A 15 5.22 8.24 -1.79
C GLY A 15 5.77 9.64 -2.04
N ARG A 16 6.20 10.37 -1.00
CA ARG A 16 6.88 11.66 -1.14
C ARG A 16 8.33 11.48 -1.61
N LEU A 17 9.08 10.58 -0.98
CA LEU A 17 10.49 10.34 -1.29
C LEU A 17 10.67 9.78 -2.70
N LEU A 18 9.87 8.78 -3.10
CA LEU A 18 9.94 8.22 -4.46
C LEU A 18 9.64 9.28 -5.53
N ARG A 19 8.69 10.18 -5.28
CA ARG A 19 8.39 11.27 -6.23
C ARG A 19 9.56 12.24 -6.39
N ARG A 20 10.29 12.51 -5.31
CA ARG A 20 11.44 13.40 -5.31
C ARG A 20 12.67 12.75 -5.94
N ASP A 21 12.97 11.52 -5.52
CA ASP A 21 14.25 10.86 -5.80
C ASP A 21 14.21 9.98 -7.05
N ARG A 22 13.01 9.59 -7.51
CA ARG A 22 12.76 8.73 -8.69
C ARG A 22 11.62 9.26 -9.56
N PRO A 23 11.80 10.43 -10.21
CA PRO A 23 10.78 11.02 -11.06
C PRO A 23 10.39 10.11 -12.24
N ASP A 24 11.28 9.23 -12.69
CA ASP A 24 11.02 8.20 -13.70
C ASP A 24 9.93 7.20 -13.27
N ILE A 25 9.94 6.79 -12.00
CA ILE A 25 8.90 5.94 -11.41
C ILE A 25 7.63 6.76 -11.22
N ALA A 26 7.76 8.03 -10.84
CA ALA A 26 6.63 8.90 -10.60
C ALA A 26 5.74 9.06 -11.84
N VAL A 27 6.36 9.32 -13.00
CA VAL A 27 5.65 9.49 -14.28
C VAL A 27 4.91 8.22 -14.70
N ARG A 28 5.50 7.04 -14.44
CA ARG A 28 4.97 5.78 -14.95
C ARG A 28 3.91 5.14 -14.05
N TYR A 29 4.03 5.29 -12.73
CA TYR A 29 3.26 4.49 -11.77
C TYR A 29 2.33 5.30 -10.88
N TYR A 30 2.46 6.63 -10.83
CA TYR A 30 1.52 7.42 -10.04
C TYR A 30 0.24 7.62 -10.84
N TYR A 31 -0.85 7.08 -10.32
CA TYR A 31 -2.17 7.30 -10.89
C TYR A 31 -2.86 8.45 -10.14
N LYS A 32 -3.36 9.46 -10.85
CA LYS A 32 -3.99 10.67 -10.25
C LYS A 32 -3.14 11.32 -9.16
N GLY A 33 -1.81 11.28 -9.32
CA GLY A 33 -0.88 11.90 -8.39
C GLY A 33 -0.72 11.17 -7.06
N VAL A 34 -1.16 9.91 -6.91
CA VAL A 34 -0.90 9.07 -5.73
C VAL A 34 -0.16 7.79 -6.12
N LEU A 35 0.72 7.32 -5.23
CA LEU A 35 1.48 6.06 -5.43
C LEU A 35 0.75 4.85 -4.89
N TRP A 36 0.12 4.99 -3.72
CA TRP A 36 -0.49 3.88 -3.00
C TRP A 36 -2.01 4.01 -3.03
N SER A 37 -2.71 2.88 -3.15
CA SER A 37 -4.15 2.79 -2.93
C SER A 37 -4.52 3.29 -1.52
N PRO A 38 -5.71 3.85 -1.27
CA PRO A 38 -6.11 4.32 0.06
C PRO A 38 -6.13 3.21 1.11
N GLY A 39 -6.60 2.01 0.73
CA GLY A 39 -6.69 0.86 1.62
C GLY A 39 -5.35 0.30 2.09
N TYR A 40 -5.39 -0.47 3.17
CA TYR A 40 -4.28 -1.28 3.65
C TYR A 40 -4.80 -2.53 4.36
N PHE A 41 -3.96 -3.55 4.42
CA PHE A 41 -4.20 -4.76 5.20
C PHE A 41 -3.09 -4.94 6.21
N ALA A 42 -3.46 -5.34 7.41
CA ALA A 42 -2.53 -5.71 8.46
C ALA A 42 -3.08 -6.93 9.20
N SER A 43 -2.21 -7.90 9.40
CA SER A 43 -2.48 -9.11 10.18
C SER A 43 -1.28 -9.37 11.08
N SER A 44 -1.51 -9.95 12.25
CA SER A 44 -0.44 -10.32 13.16
C SER A 44 0.34 -11.50 12.57
N CYS A 45 1.67 -11.45 12.66
CA CYS A 45 2.53 -12.57 12.30
C CYS A 45 2.59 -13.55 13.48
N GLY A 46 1.59 -14.44 13.51
CA GLY A 46 1.52 -15.63 14.35
C GLY A 46 0.66 -16.67 13.62
N GLY A 47 1.22 -17.27 12.57
CA GLY A 47 0.55 -18.33 11.79
C GLY A 47 -0.44 -17.87 10.72
N ALA A 48 -0.41 -16.62 10.25
CA ALA A 48 -1.28 -16.20 9.14
C ALA A 48 -0.90 -16.96 7.85
N PRO A 49 -1.78 -17.84 7.33
CA PRO A 49 -1.45 -18.69 6.20
C PRO A 49 -1.41 -17.88 4.91
N ILE A 50 -0.58 -18.31 3.95
CA ILE A 50 -0.42 -17.68 2.62
C ILE A 50 -1.76 -17.47 1.89
N SER A 51 -2.76 -18.30 2.18
CA SER A 51 -4.13 -18.18 1.67
C SER A 51 -4.80 -16.86 2.06
N ALA A 52 -4.56 -16.33 3.25
CA ALA A 52 -5.14 -15.07 3.70
C ALA A 52 -4.61 -13.86 2.91
N ILE A 53 -3.32 -13.87 2.58
CA ILE A 53 -2.69 -12.82 1.76
C ILE A 53 -3.25 -12.88 0.33
N ARG A 54 -3.36 -14.09 -0.23
CA ARG A 54 -3.92 -14.32 -1.56
C ARG A 54 -5.37 -13.82 -1.66
N GLN A 55 -6.19 -14.17 -0.68
CA GLN A 55 -7.60 -13.75 -0.63
C GLN A 55 -7.74 -12.23 -0.54
N TYR A 56 -6.88 -11.54 0.22
CA TYR A 56 -6.88 -10.07 0.25
C TYR A 56 -6.56 -9.46 -1.12
N ILE A 57 -5.56 -9.98 -1.83
CA ILE A 57 -5.17 -9.49 -3.16
C ILE A 57 -6.31 -9.72 -4.17
N GLU A 58 -6.95 -10.88 -4.14
CA GLU A 58 -8.07 -11.22 -5.03
C GLU A 58 -9.29 -10.32 -4.79
N GLN A 59 -9.62 -10.03 -3.52
CA GLN A 59 -10.73 -9.13 -3.17
C GLN A 59 -10.48 -7.66 -3.54
N GLN A 60 -9.23 -7.22 -3.63
CA GLN A 60 -8.88 -5.86 -4.07
C GLN A 60 -9.18 -5.61 -5.55
N GLN A 61 -9.34 -6.66 -6.38
CA GLN A 61 -9.58 -6.53 -7.83
C GLN A 61 -11.06 -6.43 -8.22
N THR A 62 -11.98 -6.74 -7.30
CA THR A 62 -13.43 -6.60 -7.53
C THR A 62 -13.92 -5.23 -7.06
N PRO A 63 -14.40 -4.36 -7.97
CA PRO A 63 -15.20 -3.21 -7.58
C PRO A 63 -16.58 -3.71 -7.13
N GLY A 64 -16.90 -3.48 -5.87
CA GLY A 64 -18.26 -3.15 -5.45
C GLY A 64 -18.41 -1.64 -5.43
#